data_AF-K2CX11-F1
#
_entry.id   AF-K2CX11-F1
#
_cell.length_a   1.000
_cell.length_b   1.000
_cell.length_c   1.000
_cell.angle_alpha   90.00
_cell.angle_beta   90.00
_cell.angle_gamma   90.00
#
_symmetry.space_group_name_H-M   'P 1'
#
loop_
_entity.id
_entity.type
_entity.pdbx_description
1 polymer ?
#
loop_
_entity_poly.entity_id
_entity_poly.type
_entity_poly.pdbx_seq_one_letter_code
_entity_poly.pdbx_strand_id
1 'polypeptide(L)'
;MRTTLPGGTDVDAYTLGGSYRTGPWYFNTGYGLNKAKYASVTSPIQGFRNTVDRAILGQFWAGQSNGGFQPGDADKRQLFKVGVGYQLTPQLNLGAHYFRGKQSGSASGASNGNVNFYVAVVDYAFSKRTDAYFGVDRTSISGGGALVLDAVS
;
A
#
# COMPACT_ATOMS: atom_id res chain seq x y z
N MET A 1 -2.08 -8.00 -14.03
CA MET A 1 -0.84 -7.86 -14.82
C MET A 1 0.15 -8.91 -14.36
N ARG A 2 0.78 -9.60 -15.31
CA ARG A 2 1.92 -10.48 -15.04
C ARG A 2 3.08 -10.00 -15.91
N THR A 3 4.26 -9.88 -15.34
CA THR A 3 5.48 -9.50 -16.05
C THR A 3 6.66 -10.30 -15.53
N THR A 4 7.74 -10.34 -16.30
CA THR A 4 8.98 -11.05 -15.93
C THR A 4 10.12 -10.04 -15.94
N LEU A 5 10.89 -10.01 -14.86
CA LEU A 5 12.06 -9.14 -14.72
C LEU A 5 13.28 -9.72 -15.45
N PRO A 6 14.33 -8.91 -15.70
CA PRO A 6 15.50 -9.35 -16.45
C PRO A 6 16.21 -10.60 -15.89
N GLY A 7 16.16 -10.83 -14.59
CA GLY A 7 16.71 -12.02 -13.92
C GLY A 7 15.82 -13.27 -13.96
N GLY A 8 14.65 -13.19 -14.58
CA GLY A 8 13.68 -14.28 -14.71
C GLY A 8 12.65 -14.37 -13.60
N THR A 9 12.60 -13.39 -12.69
CA THR A 9 11.57 -13.32 -11.64
C THR A 9 10.22 -12.94 -12.24
N ASP A 10 9.21 -13.79 -12.00
CA ASP A 10 7.84 -13.47 -12.37
C ASP A 10 7.18 -12.59 -11.30
N VAL A 11 6.48 -11.55 -11.74
CA VAL A 11 5.78 -10.61 -10.88
C VAL A 11 4.30 -10.59 -11.26
N ASP A 12 3.47 -10.99 -10.31
CA ASP A 12 2.01 -10.88 -10.40
C ASP A 12 1.54 -9.62 -9.65
N ALA A 13 0.76 -8.80 -10.34
CA ALA A 13 0.13 -7.63 -9.75
C ALA A 13 -1.35 -7.57 -10.14
N TYR A 14 -2.24 -7.39 -9.16
CA TYR A 14 -3.64 -7.13 -9.45
C TYR A 14 -4.27 -6.22 -8.40
N THR A 15 -5.24 -5.44 -8.86
CA THR A 15 -6.05 -4.57 -8.02
C THR A 15 -7.50 -4.79 -8.38
N LEU A 16 -8.35 -4.84 -7.36
CA LEU A 16 -9.80 -4.85 -7.51
C LEU A 16 -10.37 -3.83 -6.53
N GLY A 17 -11.48 -3.21 -6.90
CA GLY A 17 -12.12 -2.24 -6.03
C GLY A 17 -13.48 -1.87 -6.56
N GLY A 18 -14.26 -1.26 -5.67
CA GLY A 18 -15.59 -0.80 -5.98
C GLY A 18 -15.93 0.40 -5.12
N SER A 19 -16.89 1.18 -5.60
CA SER A 19 -17.49 2.23 -4.81
C SER A 19 -18.99 2.28 -5.05
N TYR A 20 -19.71 2.74 -4.04
CA TYR A 20 -21.15 2.86 -4.08
C TYR A 20 -21.56 4.15 -3.40
N ARG A 21 -22.45 4.91 -4.05
CA ARG A 21 -23.03 6.14 -3.50
C ARG A 21 -24.53 5.96 -3.35
N THR A 22 -25.05 6.29 -2.17
CA THR A 22 -26.49 6.28 -1.89
C THR A 22 -26.86 7.46 -1.01
N GLY A 23 -27.66 8.38 -1.56
CA GLY A 23 -27.98 9.66 -0.91
C GLY A 23 -26.71 10.42 -0.46
N PRO A 24 -26.60 10.82 0.82
CA PRO A 24 -25.42 11.50 1.35
C PRO A 24 -24.22 10.59 1.60
N TRP A 25 -24.38 9.26 1.49
CA TRP A 25 -23.33 8.29 1.80
C TRP A 25 -22.53 7.89 0.57
N TYR A 26 -21.22 7.78 0.77
CA TYR A 26 -20.27 7.21 -0.19
C TYR A 26 -19.45 6.12 0.48
N PHE A 27 -19.37 4.95 -0.14
CA PHE A 27 -18.59 3.82 0.34
C PHE A 27 -17.58 3.42 -0.73
N ASN A 28 -16.37 3.08 -0.32
CA ASN A 28 -15.39 2.49 -1.21
C ASN A 28 -14.63 1.36 -0.51
N THR A 29 -14.25 0.36 -1.30
CA THR A 29 -13.37 -0.72 -0.86
C THR A 29 -12.42 -1.09 -1.97
N GLY A 30 -11.26 -1.58 -1.60
CA GLY A 30 -10.22 -1.96 -2.55
C GLY A 30 -9.29 -3.00 -1.99
N TYR A 31 -8.74 -3.80 -2.88
CA TYR A 31 -7.70 -4.75 -2.59
C TYR A 31 -6.64 -4.71 -3.69
N GLY A 32 -5.38 -4.63 -3.30
CA GLY A 32 -4.21 -4.74 -4.18
C GLY A 32 -3.30 -5.87 -3.72
N LEU A 33 -2.67 -6.56 -4.68
CA LEU A 33 -1.64 -7.55 -4.44
C LEU A 33 -0.49 -7.35 -5.41
N ASN A 34 0.73 -7.47 -4.88
CA ASN A 34 1.94 -7.70 -5.65
C ASN A 34 2.63 -8.96 -5.11
N LYS A 35 3.09 -9.87 -5.98
CA LYS A 35 3.86 -11.06 -5.61
C LYS A 35 4.97 -11.31 -6.61
N ALA A 36 6.20 -11.35 -6.12
CA ALA A 36 7.37 -11.81 -6.84
C ALA A 36 7.57 -13.32 -6.63
N LYS A 37 7.93 -14.02 -7.69
CA LYS A 37 8.23 -15.45 -7.72
C LYS A 37 9.66 -15.61 -8.23
N TYR A 38 10.61 -15.52 -7.30
CA TYR A 38 12.02 -15.68 -7.62
C TYR A 38 12.31 -17.12 -8.09
N ALA A 39 13.19 -17.27 -9.07
CA ALA A 39 13.62 -18.58 -9.52
C ALA A 39 14.43 -19.30 -8.44
N SER A 40 14.33 -20.63 -8.36
CA SER A 40 15.16 -21.44 -7.47
C SER A 40 16.64 -21.23 -7.79
N VAL A 41 17.46 -21.01 -6.76
CA VAL A 41 18.90 -20.80 -6.92
C VAL A 41 19.57 -22.15 -7.19
N THR A 42 19.83 -22.44 -8.46
CA THR A 42 20.54 -23.66 -8.91
C THR A 42 22.00 -23.40 -9.28
N SER A 43 22.42 -22.13 -9.36
CA SER A 43 23.79 -21.72 -9.64
C SER A 43 24.09 -20.33 -9.05
N PRO A 44 25.37 -19.96 -8.87
CA PRO A 44 25.75 -18.61 -8.42
C PRO A 44 25.21 -17.50 -9.33
N ILE A 45 25.15 -17.74 -10.65
CA ILE A 45 24.62 -16.78 -11.63
C ILE A 45 23.13 -16.53 -11.40
N GLN A 46 22.35 -17.58 -11.08
CA GLN A 46 20.92 -17.39 -10.76
C GLN A 46 20.73 -16.62 -9.46
N GLY A 47 21.59 -16.85 -8.45
CA GLY A 47 21.58 -16.07 -7.21
C GLY A 47 21.85 -14.58 -7.45
N PHE A 48 22.80 -14.27 -8.33
CA PHE A 48 23.09 -12.89 -8.73
C PHE A 48 21.89 -12.25 -9.46
N ARG A 49 21.28 -12.97 -10.42
CA ARG A 49 20.07 -12.50 -11.14
C ARG A 49 18.91 -12.20 -10.19
N ASN A 50 18.63 -13.09 -9.23
CA ASN A 50 17.61 -12.84 -8.22
C ASN A 50 17.93 -11.60 -7.38
N THR A 51 19.20 -11.35 -7.06
CA THR A 51 19.61 -10.15 -6.31
C THR A 51 19.34 -8.87 -7.10
N VAL A 52 19.63 -8.87 -8.40
CA VAL A 52 19.31 -7.74 -9.30
C VAL A 52 17.79 -7.50 -9.37
N ASP A 53 17.00 -8.56 -9.57
CA ASP A 53 15.54 -8.46 -9.62
C ASP A 53 14.95 -7.95 -8.30
N ARG A 54 15.51 -8.35 -7.15
CA ARG A 54 15.13 -7.81 -5.83
C ARG A 54 15.43 -6.33 -5.70
N ALA A 55 16.57 -5.86 -6.18
CA ALA A 55 16.91 -4.44 -6.13
C ALA A 55 15.94 -3.61 -6.99
N ILE A 56 15.62 -4.09 -8.20
CA ILE A 56 14.64 -3.46 -9.10
C ILE A 56 13.26 -3.40 -8.44
N LEU A 57 12.77 -4.52 -7.90
CA LEU A 57 11.50 -4.57 -7.18
C LEU A 57 11.50 -3.66 -5.96
N GLY A 58 12.61 -3.61 -5.23
CA GLY A 58 12.79 -2.72 -4.09
C GLY A 58 12.53 -1.26 -4.45
N GLN A 59 13.01 -0.81 -5.62
CA GLN A 59 12.74 0.57 -6.09
C GLN A 59 11.27 0.79 -6.43
N PHE A 60 10.60 -0.17 -7.09
CA PHE A 60 9.17 -0.05 -7.40
C PHE A 60 8.26 -0.15 -6.18
N TRP A 61 8.72 -0.82 -5.13
CA TRP A 61 7.95 -1.03 -3.90
C TRP A 61 8.27 0.00 -2.82
N ALA A 62 9.34 0.77 -2.96
CA ALA A 62 9.66 1.88 -2.07
C ALA A 62 8.86 3.15 -2.41
N GLY A 63 8.87 4.12 -1.50
CA GLY A 63 8.36 5.48 -1.71
C GLY A 63 7.04 5.83 -1.00
N GLN A 64 6.69 7.11 -1.07
CA GLN A 64 5.55 7.72 -0.35
C GLN A 64 4.19 7.30 -0.93
N SER A 65 4.11 6.99 -2.23
CA SER A 65 2.92 6.38 -2.84
C SER A 65 2.54 5.03 -2.21
N ASN A 66 3.49 4.43 -1.50
CA ASN A 66 3.34 3.20 -0.75
C ASN A 66 3.26 3.46 0.78
N GLY A 67 2.97 4.69 1.21
CA GLY A 67 2.89 5.06 2.62
C GLY A 67 4.23 4.99 3.35
N GLY A 68 5.34 5.09 2.61
CA GLY A 68 6.70 5.15 3.17
C GLY A 68 7.29 3.80 3.57
N PHE A 69 6.68 2.65 3.29
CA PHE A 69 7.25 1.36 3.71
C PHE A 69 8.40 0.90 2.87
N GLN A 70 9.46 0.50 3.56
CA GLN A 70 10.56 -0.22 2.95
C GLN A 70 10.17 -1.69 2.68
N PRO A 71 10.34 -2.16 1.43
CA PRO A 71 9.94 -3.52 1.05
C PRO A 71 10.86 -4.60 1.62
N GLY A 72 12.08 -4.25 2.00
CA GLY A 72 13.09 -5.18 2.50
C GLY A 72 13.26 -6.39 1.58
N ASP A 73 13.22 -7.57 2.17
CA ASP A 73 13.40 -8.85 1.49
C ASP A 73 12.07 -9.62 1.28
N ALA A 74 10.92 -8.97 1.41
CA ALA A 74 9.65 -9.64 1.19
C ALA A 74 9.37 -9.94 -0.30
N ASP A 75 8.63 -11.01 -0.56
CA ASP A 75 8.24 -11.40 -1.92
C ASP A 75 6.77 -11.11 -2.24
N LYS A 76 5.97 -10.74 -1.23
CA LYS A 76 4.52 -10.53 -1.39
C LYS A 76 4.03 -9.38 -0.56
N ARG A 77 3.19 -8.54 -1.18
CA ARG A 77 2.56 -7.37 -0.58
C ARG A 77 1.08 -7.35 -0.90
N GLN A 78 0.28 -7.01 0.10
CA GLN A 78 -1.18 -6.92 0.00
C GLN A 78 -1.60 -5.59 0.61
N LEU A 79 -2.57 -4.92 0.00
CA LEU A 79 -3.17 -3.71 0.53
C LEU A 79 -4.69 -3.88 0.51
N PHE A 80 -5.32 -3.82 1.66
CA PHE A 80 -6.77 -3.70 1.78
C PHE A 80 -7.12 -2.26 2.13
N LYS A 81 -8.22 -1.75 1.57
CA LYS A 81 -8.74 -0.41 1.83
C LYS A 81 -10.25 -0.51 2.04
N VAL A 82 -10.75 0.22 3.02
CA VAL A 82 -12.17 0.56 3.14
C VAL A 82 -12.31 2.03 3.48
N GLY A 83 -13.32 2.68 2.92
CA GLY A 83 -13.59 4.09 3.17
C GLY A 83 -15.08 4.38 3.18
N VAL A 84 -15.44 5.36 4.00
CA VAL A 84 -16.79 5.92 4.08
C VAL A 84 -16.68 7.44 3.98
N GLY A 85 -17.60 8.04 3.25
CA GLY A 85 -17.82 9.47 3.17
C GLY A 85 -19.28 9.79 3.45
N TYR A 86 -19.51 10.94 4.07
CA TYR A 86 -20.84 11.42 4.40
C TYR A 86 -20.95 12.92 4.12
N GLN A 87 -21.87 13.29 3.25
CA GLN A 87 -22.24 14.67 2.98
C GLN A 87 -23.23 15.14 4.05
N LEU A 88 -22.74 15.81 5.10
CA LEU A 88 -23.58 16.26 6.22
C LEU A 88 -24.46 17.45 5.84
N THR A 89 -23.90 18.42 5.12
CA THR A 89 -24.61 19.54 4.48
C THR A 89 -24.00 19.77 3.10
N PRO A 90 -24.58 20.59 2.19
CA PRO A 90 -23.95 20.88 0.90
C PRO A 90 -22.52 21.47 1.00
N GLN A 91 -22.18 22.09 2.14
CA GLN A 91 -20.88 22.68 2.41
C GLN A 91 -19.95 21.78 3.23
N LEU A 92 -20.49 20.84 4.01
CA LEU A 92 -19.73 20.06 4.99
C LEU A 92 -19.70 18.57 4.65
N ASN A 93 -18.49 18.04 4.47
CA ASN A 93 -18.20 16.65 4.16
C ASN A 93 -17.37 15.99 5.25
N LEU A 94 -17.68 14.74 5.55
CA LEU A 94 -16.90 13.88 6.44
C LEU A 94 -16.36 12.69 5.65
N GLY A 95 -15.12 12.31 5.90
CA GLY A 95 -14.50 11.14 5.29
C GLY A 95 -13.65 10.37 6.29
N ALA A 96 -13.75 9.05 6.28
CA ALA A 96 -12.91 8.17 7.09
C ALA A 96 -12.46 6.97 6.28
N HIS A 97 -11.16 6.68 6.30
CA HIS A 97 -10.53 5.62 5.54
C HIS A 97 -9.65 4.77 6.44
N TYR A 98 -9.68 3.46 6.20
CA TYR A 98 -8.79 2.49 6.81
C TYR A 98 -8.05 1.74 5.70
N PHE A 99 -6.73 1.65 5.84
CA PHE A 99 -5.87 0.86 4.96
C PHE A 99 -5.09 -0.15 5.79
N ARG A 100 -5.02 -1.39 5.29
CA ARG A 100 -4.19 -2.44 5.86
C ARG A 100 -3.19 -2.94 4.82
N GLY A 101 -1.94 -2.56 5.00
CA GLY A 101 -0.82 -3.17 4.30
C GLY A 101 -0.39 -4.47 5.00
N LYS A 102 -0.09 -5.51 4.23
CA LYS A 102 0.56 -6.74 4.73
C LYS A 102 1.72 -7.09 3.83
N GLN A 103 2.85 -7.40 4.46
CA GLN A 103 4.05 -7.87 3.81
C GLN A 103 4.40 -9.28 4.30
N SER A 104 4.76 -10.17 3.37
CA SER A 104 5.02 -11.58 3.66
C SER A 104 6.04 -12.19 2.68
N GLY A 105 6.53 -13.40 2.99
CA GLY A 105 7.47 -14.14 2.14
C GLY A 105 8.92 -13.68 2.25
N SER A 106 9.24 -12.87 3.26
CA SER A 106 10.61 -12.60 3.69
C SER A 106 11.29 -13.90 4.10
N ALA A 107 12.45 -14.19 3.52
CA ALA A 107 13.27 -15.35 3.88
C ALA A 107 13.88 -15.19 5.27
N SER A 108 14.25 -13.96 5.64
CA SER A 108 14.75 -13.62 6.98
C SER A 108 13.66 -13.51 8.05
N GLY A 109 12.40 -13.37 7.64
CA GLY A 109 11.27 -13.04 8.51
C GLY A 109 11.24 -11.57 8.96
N ALA A 110 12.35 -10.84 8.86
CA ALA A 110 12.48 -9.47 9.33
C ALA A 110 11.60 -8.47 8.58
N SER A 111 11.23 -8.78 7.34
CA SER A 111 10.36 -7.93 6.52
C SER A 111 8.90 -8.40 6.48
N ASN A 112 8.50 -9.36 7.33
CA ASN A 112 7.10 -9.82 7.41
C ASN A 112 6.31 -9.00 8.44
N GLY A 113 5.12 -8.51 8.08
CA GLY A 113 4.26 -7.85 9.04
C GLY A 113 3.11 -7.07 8.43
N ASN A 114 2.51 -6.22 9.25
CA ASN A 114 1.31 -5.45 8.91
C ASN A 114 1.49 -3.98 9.24
N VAL A 115 0.82 -3.17 8.45
CA VAL A 115 0.67 -1.75 8.69
C VAL A 115 -0.80 -1.39 8.59
N ASN A 116 -1.27 -0.60 9.55
CA ASN A 116 -2.61 -0.08 9.61
C ASN A 116 -2.54 1.45 9.52
N PHE A 117 -3.26 2.02 8.56
CA PHE A 117 -3.46 3.46 8.45
C PHE A 117 -4.91 3.79 8.68
N TYR A 118 -5.14 4.77 9.54
CA TYR A 118 -6.44 5.37 9.75
C TYR A 118 -6.31 6.82 9.31
N VAL A 119 -7.28 7.30 8.53
CA VAL A 119 -7.36 8.70 8.11
C VAL A 119 -8.79 9.15 8.31
N ALA A 120 -8.99 10.28 8.97
CA ALA A 120 -10.27 10.95 9.09
C ALA A 120 -10.11 12.40 8.66
N VAL A 121 -11.04 12.90 7.84
CA VAL A 121 -11.02 14.27 7.32
C VAL A 121 -12.42 14.86 7.45
N VAL A 122 -12.46 16.11 7.88
CA VAL A 122 -13.62 16.99 7.72
C VAL A 122 -13.25 18.09 6.75
N ASP A 123 -14.15 18.37 5.81
CA ASP A 123 -13.95 19.35 4.75
C ASP A 123 -15.15 20.31 4.71
N TYR A 124 -14.87 21.60 4.70
CA TYR A 124 -15.87 22.67 4.64
C TYR A 124 -15.62 23.58 3.43
N ALA A 125 -16.54 23.56 2.48
CA ALA A 125 -16.51 24.41 1.29
C ALA A 125 -17.19 25.77 1.55
N PHE A 126 -16.41 26.85 1.57
CA PHE A 126 -16.91 28.23 1.59
C PHE A 126 -17.53 28.62 0.24
N SER A 127 -16.97 28.12 -0.86
CA SER A 127 -17.43 28.35 -2.22
C SER A 127 -17.03 27.17 -3.12
N LYS A 128 -17.35 27.26 -4.43
CA LYS A 128 -16.84 26.29 -5.43
C LYS A 128 -15.32 26.29 -5.60
N ARG A 129 -14.61 27.30 -5.07
CA ARG A 129 -13.17 27.52 -5.26
C ARG A 129 -12.40 27.67 -3.95
N THR A 130 -13.07 27.58 -2.80
CA THR A 130 -12.45 27.85 -1.49
C THR A 130 -13.07 26.93 -0.47
N ASP A 131 -12.22 26.14 0.17
CA ASP A 131 -12.55 25.21 1.25
C ASP A 131 -11.51 25.33 2.36
N ALA A 132 -11.82 24.72 3.51
CA ALA A 132 -10.85 24.40 4.54
C ALA A 132 -11.14 23.00 5.03
N TYR A 133 -10.07 22.25 5.29
CA TYR A 133 -10.17 20.89 5.80
C TYR A 133 -9.33 20.73 7.06
N PHE A 134 -9.74 19.77 7.88
CA PHE A 134 -8.95 19.27 9.00
C PHE A 134 -8.87 17.76 8.88
N GLY A 135 -7.65 17.24 8.89
CA GLY A 135 -7.35 15.82 8.80
C GLY A 135 -6.58 15.32 10.02
N VAL A 136 -6.88 14.11 10.43
CA VAL A 136 -6.06 13.33 11.36
C VAL A 136 -5.75 12.00 10.71
N ASP A 137 -4.48 11.62 10.76
CA ASP A 137 -4.01 10.30 10.41
C ASP A 137 -3.35 9.60 11.61
N ARG A 138 -3.42 8.27 11.60
CA ARG A 138 -2.71 7.42 12.54
C ARG A 138 -2.17 6.20 11.82
N THR A 139 -0.86 6.04 11.88
CA THR A 139 -0.15 4.88 11.36
C THR A 139 0.28 3.97 12.51
N SER A 140 0.13 2.66 12.33
CA SER A 140 0.65 1.67 13.28
C SER A 140 1.24 0.48 12.54
N ILE A 141 2.37 -0.01 13.05
CA ILE A 141 3.19 -1.05 12.41
C ILE A 141 3.37 -2.18 13.40
N SER A 142 3.34 -3.40 12.90
CA SER A 142 3.55 -4.61 13.69
C SER A 142 4.22 -5.69 12.85
N GLY A 143 5.10 -6.48 13.46
CA GLY A 143 5.81 -7.57 12.80
C GLY A 143 7.33 -7.40 12.86
N GLY A 144 8.01 -7.88 11.82
CA GLY A 144 9.46 -7.97 11.76
C GLY A 144 10.17 -6.61 11.88
N GLY A 145 11.35 -6.62 12.50
CA GLY A 145 12.10 -5.43 12.87
C GLY A 145 12.67 -4.60 11.72
N ALA A 146 12.58 -5.08 10.47
CA ALA A 146 12.97 -4.31 9.28
C ALA A 146 11.79 -3.56 8.63
N LEU A 147 10.59 -3.60 9.24
CA LEU A 147 9.46 -2.78 8.81
C LEU A 147 9.59 -1.38 9.40
N VAL A 148 10.05 -0.44 8.58
CA VAL A 148 10.31 0.95 8.96
C VAL A 148 9.53 1.89 8.02
N LEU A 149 9.06 3.00 8.58
CA LEU A 149 8.57 4.15 7.79
C LEU A 149 9.77 4.95 7.30
N ASP A 150 9.72 5.36 6.04
CA ASP A 150 10.64 6.34 5.51
C ASP A 150 10.65 7.61 6.39
N ALA A 151 11.84 8.11 6.70
CA ALA A 151 12.05 9.20 7.67
C ALA A 151 11.47 10.56 7.21
N VAL A 152 11.02 10.65 5.96
CA VAL A 152 10.38 11.84 5.37
C VAL A 152 8.84 11.76 5.39
N SER A 153 8.27 10.76 6.08
CA SER A 153 6.82 10.64 6.29
C SER A 153 6.26 11.71 7.21
#